data_AF-A0A0M3K3X2-F1
#
_entry.id   AF-A0A0M3K3X2-F1
#
_cell.length_a   1.000
_cell.length_b   1.000
_cell.length_c   1.000
_cell.angle_alpha   90.00
_cell.angle_beta   90.00
_cell.angle_gamma   90.00
#
_symmetry.space_group_name_H-M   'P 1'
#
loop_
_entity.id
_entity.type
_entity.pdbx_description
1 polymer ?
#
loop_
_entity_poly.entity_id
_entity_poly.type
_entity_poly.pdbx_seq_one_letter_code
_entity_poly.pdbx_strand_id
1 'polypeptide(L)'
;LILWKTLLGLISGMSYSKIYESVELELQIFQTAAILEIVHAAIGIVRSPVGTTAIQVFSRVTVVWMVLYKVVSARDSIGVPMLLLAWSITEVVRYSYYALSLINSVPRLLVWMRYTFFIILYPMGASGEVFTMFAALPEVALRKHFTIEMPNAANVTFSFWWYLIGLILFYVPGFPQMYFYMFGQRKKVLTRDAEKKLE
;
A
#
# COMPACT_ATOMS: atom_id res chain seq x y z
N LEU A 1 12.26 -4.29 -9.84
CA LEU A 1 11.78 -5.57 -10.42
C LEU A 1 10.26 -5.56 -10.64
N ILE A 2 9.45 -5.41 -9.57
CA ILE A 2 7.98 -5.38 -9.67
C ILE A 2 7.50 -4.34 -10.70
N LEU A 3 7.91 -3.07 -10.54
CA LEU A 3 7.55 -1.99 -11.47
C LEU A 3 7.82 -2.34 -12.95
N TRP A 4 8.99 -2.91 -13.21
CA TRP A 4 9.42 -3.28 -14.56
C TRP A 4 8.54 -4.39 -15.14
N LYS A 5 8.31 -5.46 -14.37
CA LYS A 5 7.44 -6.57 -14.78
C LYS A 5 5.99 -6.11 -15.01
N THR A 6 5.46 -5.25 -14.13
CA THR A 6 4.11 -4.68 -14.27
C THR A 6 3.99 -3.83 -15.54
N LEU A 7 4.95 -2.94 -15.81
CA LEU A 7 4.93 -2.10 -17.00
C LEU A 7 5.04 -2.93 -18.29
N LEU A 8 5.95 -3.90 -18.33
CA LEU A 8 6.07 -4.81 -19.48
C LEU A 8 4.77 -5.58 -19.70
N GLY A 9 4.14 -6.10 -18.65
CA GLY A 9 2.89 -6.84 -18.76
C GLY A 9 1.73 -6.00 -19.28
N LEU A 10 1.65 -4.73 -18.89
CA LEU A 10 0.65 -3.79 -19.39
C LEU A 10 0.90 -3.45 -20.87
N ILE A 11 2.16 -3.20 -21.27
CA ILE A 11 2.52 -2.91 -22.66
C ILE A 11 2.26 -4.11 -23.58
N SER A 12 2.51 -5.32 -23.08
CA SER A 12 2.23 -6.57 -23.81
C SER A 12 0.75 -6.96 -23.84
N GLY A 13 -0.14 -6.18 -23.21
CA GLY A 13 -1.58 -6.48 -23.16
C GLY A 13 -1.93 -7.76 -22.41
N MET A 14 -1.12 -8.17 -21.43
CA MET A 14 -1.42 -9.34 -20.61
C MET A 14 -2.63 -9.10 -19.69
N SER A 15 -3.34 -10.17 -19.36
CA SER A 15 -4.42 -10.09 -18.36
C SER A 15 -3.88 -9.72 -16.98
N TYR A 16 -4.69 -9.05 -16.17
CA TYR A 16 -4.25 -8.54 -14.87
C TYR A 16 -3.83 -9.67 -13.91
N SER A 17 -4.51 -10.83 -13.97
CA SER A 17 -4.10 -12.01 -13.20
C SER A 17 -2.70 -12.50 -13.55
N LYS A 18 -2.33 -12.55 -14.85
CA LYS A 18 -0.99 -12.97 -15.28
C LYS A 18 0.10 -11.98 -14.86
N ILE A 19 -0.23 -10.69 -14.90
CA ILE A 19 0.68 -9.65 -14.38
C ILE A 19 0.93 -9.88 -12.89
N TYR A 20 -0.13 -10.13 -12.11
CA TYR A 20 -0.01 -10.43 -10.68
C TYR A 20 0.82 -11.69 -10.41
N GLU A 21 0.54 -12.81 -11.10
CA GLU A 21 1.28 -14.07 -10.95
C GLU A 21 2.79 -13.89 -11.17
N SER A 22 3.18 -13.03 -12.12
CA SER A 22 4.60 -12.76 -12.40
C SER A 22 5.34 -11.99 -11.31
N VAL A 23 4.62 -11.31 -10.41
CA VAL A 23 5.15 -10.47 -9.33
C VAL A 23 4.72 -10.93 -7.93
N GLU A 24 3.94 -12.00 -7.83
CA GLU A 24 3.28 -12.43 -6.59
C GLU A 24 4.30 -12.70 -5.48
N LEU A 25 5.34 -13.47 -5.78
CA LEU A 25 6.37 -13.83 -4.80
C LEU A 25 7.13 -12.61 -4.30
N GLU A 26 7.56 -11.74 -5.22
CA GLU A 26 8.25 -10.51 -4.85
C GLU A 26 7.36 -9.60 -4.01
N LEU A 27 6.10 -9.44 -4.41
CA LEU A 27 5.13 -8.62 -3.69
C LEU A 27 4.92 -9.14 -2.26
N GLN A 28 4.76 -10.45 -2.09
CA GLN A 28 4.60 -11.07 -0.77
C GLN A 28 5.84 -10.84 0.11
N ILE A 29 7.04 -11.01 -0.43
CA ILE A 29 8.28 -10.78 0.31
C ILE A 29 8.40 -9.32 0.73
N PHE A 30 8.26 -8.36 -0.21
CA PHE A 30 8.44 -6.94 0.09
C PHE A 30 7.39 -6.41 1.08
N GLN A 31 6.12 -6.80 0.93
CA GLN A 31 5.07 -6.34 1.82
C GLN A 31 5.19 -6.98 3.22
N THR A 32 5.65 -8.22 3.31
CA THR A 32 5.94 -8.85 4.61
C THR A 32 7.16 -8.20 5.26
N ALA A 33 8.19 -7.88 4.49
CA ALA A 33 9.36 -7.15 4.98
C ALA A 33 9.01 -5.72 5.45
N ALA A 34 7.95 -5.11 4.92
CA ALA A 34 7.46 -3.81 5.39
C ALA A 34 7.00 -3.82 6.87
N ILE A 35 6.70 -4.99 7.45
CA ILE A 35 6.45 -5.13 8.90
C ILE A 35 7.67 -4.70 9.71
N LEU A 36 8.89 -4.92 9.19
CA LEU A 36 10.11 -4.44 9.84
C LEU A 36 10.14 -2.91 9.91
N GLU A 37 9.49 -2.17 9.00
CA GLU A 37 9.40 -0.70 9.11
C GLU A 37 8.67 -0.27 10.39
N ILE A 38 7.66 -1.03 10.82
CA ILE A 38 6.96 -0.79 12.09
C ILE A 38 7.91 -0.98 13.26
N VAL A 39 8.72 -2.06 13.22
CA VAL A 39 9.72 -2.36 14.26
C VAL A 39 10.78 -1.26 14.34
N HIS A 40 11.33 -0.83 13.20
CA HIS A 40 12.31 0.26 13.16
C HIS A 40 11.72 1.59 13.62
N ALA A 41 10.45 1.88 13.30
CA ALA A 41 9.76 3.06 13.80
C ALA A 41 9.55 2.99 15.32
N ALA A 42 9.19 1.82 15.87
CA ALA A 42 8.99 1.61 17.30
C ALA A 42 10.29 1.76 18.12
N ILE A 43 11.41 1.30 17.57
CA ILE A 43 12.74 1.43 18.19
C ILE A 43 13.30 2.86 18.03
N GLY A 44 12.67 3.71 17.22
CA GLY A 44 13.08 5.10 17.00
C GLY A 44 14.24 5.27 16.02
N ILE A 45 14.61 4.22 15.28
CA ILE A 45 15.60 4.27 14.20
C ILE A 45 15.10 5.18 13.06
N VAL A 46 13.77 5.19 12.84
CA VAL A 46 13.12 6.04 11.84
C VAL A 46 12.18 7.03 12.55
N ARG A 47 12.32 8.32 12.25
CA ARG A 47 11.42 9.38 12.73
C ARG A 47 10.07 9.32 12.01
N SER A 48 9.25 8.31 12.31
CA SER A 48 7.89 8.16 11.80
C SER A 48 6.92 7.82 12.94
N PRO A 49 5.66 8.31 12.90
CA PRO A 49 4.68 7.96 13.92
C PRO A 49 4.30 6.49 13.77
N VAL A 50 4.66 5.68 14.77
CA VAL A 50 4.49 4.21 14.77
C VAL A 50 3.06 3.82 14.42
N GLY A 51 2.06 4.49 15.01
CA GLY A 51 0.65 4.19 14.77
C GLY A 51 0.24 4.37 13.30
N THR A 52 0.68 5.46 12.66
CA THR A 52 0.34 5.71 11.25
C THR A 52 1.05 4.76 10.31
N THR A 53 2.31 4.40 10.60
CA THR A 53 3.07 3.41 9.83
C THR A 53 2.46 2.02 9.97
N ALA A 54 2.03 1.65 11.19
CA ALA A 54 1.38 0.38 11.46
C ALA A 54 0.08 0.24 10.68
N ILE A 55 -0.79 1.26 10.68
CA ILE A 55 -2.05 1.24 9.92
C ILE A 55 -1.78 1.09 8.42
N GLN A 56 -0.83 1.84 7.87
CA GLN A 56 -0.48 1.78 6.45
C GLN A 56 0.10 0.41 6.04
N VAL A 57 1.00 -0.16 6.83
CA VAL A 57 1.59 -1.48 6.56
C VAL A 57 0.55 -2.58 6.73
N PHE A 58 -0.25 -2.53 7.80
CA PHE A 58 -1.33 -3.48 8.06
C PHE A 58 -2.31 -3.54 6.89
N SER A 59 -2.70 -2.39 6.34
CA SER A 59 -3.62 -2.34 5.21
C SER A 59 -3.05 -3.06 3.98
N ARG A 60 -1.78 -2.78 3.64
CA ARG A 60 -1.11 -3.41 2.48
C ARG A 60 -0.93 -4.91 2.66
N VAL A 61 -0.48 -5.35 3.83
CA VAL A 61 -0.32 -6.77 4.19
C VAL A 61 -1.67 -7.50 4.11
N THR A 62 -2.74 -6.85 4.57
CA THR A 62 -4.10 -7.40 4.49
C THR A 62 -4.53 -7.62 3.04
N VAL A 63 -4.34 -6.64 2.17
CA VAL A 63 -4.68 -6.77 0.75
C VAL A 63 -3.87 -7.87 0.07
N VAL A 64 -2.57 -7.99 0.36
CA VAL A 64 -1.74 -9.05 -0.26
C VAL A 64 -2.13 -10.45 0.23
N TRP A 65 -2.20 -10.66 1.55
CA TRP A 65 -2.36 -12.00 2.10
C TRP A 65 -3.80 -12.45 2.24
N MET A 66 -4.72 -11.56 2.64
CA MET A 66 -6.11 -11.93 2.87
C MET A 66 -6.96 -11.79 1.60
N VAL A 67 -6.59 -10.90 0.68
CA VAL A 67 -7.34 -10.68 -0.56
C VAL A 67 -6.64 -11.35 -1.74
N LEU A 68 -5.50 -10.84 -2.20
CA LEU A 68 -4.88 -11.28 -3.45
C LEU A 68 -4.37 -12.73 -3.41
N TYR A 69 -3.82 -13.18 -2.28
CA TYR A 69 -3.36 -14.56 -2.13
C TYR A 69 -4.52 -15.57 -2.04
N LYS A 70 -5.63 -15.21 -1.39
CA LYS A 70 -6.74 -16.14 -1.09
C LYS A 70 -7.88 -16.10 -2.09
N VAL A 71 -8.12 -14.93 -2.69
CA VAL A 71 -9.26 -14.67 -3.57
C VAL A 71 -8.74 -14.47 -4.99
N VAL A 72 -8.79 -15.53 -5.79
CA VAL A 72 -8.20 -15.52 -7.14
C VAL A 72 -8.97 -14.59 -8.08
N SER A 73 -10.29 -14.45 -7.91
CA SER A 73 -11.09 -13.53 -8.74
C SER A 73 -10.69 -12.06 -8.55
N ALA A 74 -10.20 -11.67 -7.38
CA ALA A 74 -9.78 -10.31 -7.10
C ALA A 74 -8.55 -9.90 -7.93
N ARG A 75 -7.76 -10.89 -8.40
CA ARG A 75 -6.54 -10.68 -9.19
C ARG A 75 -6.80 -10.13 -10.59
N ASP A 76 -8.01 -10.32 -11.11
CA ASP A 76 -8.42 -9.81 -12.43
C ASP A 76 -9.06 -8.41 -12.36
N SER A 77 -9.09 -7.80 -11.17
CA SER A 77 -9.63 -6.46 -11.00
C SER A 77 -8.64 -5.39 -11.48
N ILE A 78 -9.19 -4.27 -11.97
CA ILE A 78 -8.39 -3.07 -12.31
C ILE A 78 -7.61 -2.50 -11.11
N GLY A 79 -8.02 -2.86 -9.89
CA GLY A 79 -7.32 -2.47 -8.67
C GLY A 79 -5.88 -3.00 -8.60
N VAL A 80 -5.62 -4.17 -9.20
CA VAL A 80 -4.31 -4.83 -9.19
C VAL A 80 -3.22 -4.03 -9.90
N PRO A 81 -3.36 -3.65 -11.19
CA PRO A 81 -2.34 -2.81 -11.82
C PRO A 81 -2.21 -1.45 -11.13
N MET A 82 -3.30 -0.87 -10.62
CA MET A 82 -3.27 0.42 -9.90
C MET A 82 -2.42 0.35 -8.62
N LEU A 83 -2.65 -0.65 -7.76
CA LEU A 83 -1.87 -0.83 -6.54
C LEU A 83 -0.42 -1.23 -6.84
N LEU A 84 -0.18 -2.07 -7.86
CA LEU A 84 1.17 -2.50 -8.21
C LEU A 84 2.02 -1.32 -8.68
N LEU A 85 1.48 -0.46 -9.54
CA LEU A 85 2.17 0.76 -9.99
C LEU A 85 2.37 1.74 -8.84
N ALA A 86 1.30 2.03 -8.08
CA ALA A 86 1.36 2.98 -6.97
C ALA A 86 2.40 2.55 -5.93
N TRP A 87 2.30 1.31 -5.41
CA TRP A 87 3.23 0.79 -4.43
C TRP A 87 4.65 0.74 -4.97
N SER A 88 4.87 0.23 -6.18
CA SER A 88 6.24 0.11 -6.71
C SER A 88 6.92 1.46 -6.90
N ILE A 89 6.23 2.47 -7.44
CA ILE A 89 6.82 3.80 -7.61
C ILE A 89 7.10 4.44 -6.24
N THR A 90 6.17 4.33 -5.28
CA THR A 90 6.38 4.88 -3.94
C THR A 90 7.56 4.24 -3.22
N GLU A 91 7.74 2.91 -3.33
CA GLU A 91 8.85 2.20 -2.70
C GLU A 91 10.19 2.54 -3.36
N VAL A 92 10.25 2.65 -4.71
CA VAL A 92 11.46 3.09 -5.41
C VAL A 92 11.91 4.46 -4.89
N VAL A 93 11.00 5.45 -4.82
CA VAL A 93 11.34 6.78 -4.32
C VAL A 93 11.75 6.75 -2.85
N ARG A 94 11.07 5.96 -2.02
CA ARG A 94 11.39 5.83 -0.59
C ARG A 94 12.78 5.24 -0.36
N TYR A 95 13.08 4.10 -0.96
CA TYR A 95 14.36 3.42 -0.74
C TYR A 95 15.52 4.18 -1.39
N SER A 96 15.32 4.83 -2.55
CA SER A 96 16.34 5.73 -3.10
C SER A 96 16.62 6.91 -2.17
N TYR A 97 15.61 7.47 -1.50
CA TYR A 97 15.81 8.51 -0.50
C TYR A 97 16.63 8.00 0.69
N TYR A 98 16.27 6.84 1.24
CA TYR A 98 16.98 6.28 2.39
C TYR A 98 18.44 5.96 2.05
N ALA A 99 18.71 5.35 0.90
CA ALA A 99 20.07 5.04 0.45
C ALA A 99 20.94 6.29 0.33
N LEU A 100 20.45 7.35 -0.32
CA LEU A 100 21.20 8.59 -0.51
C LEU A 100 21.31 9.42 0.77
N SER A 101 20.35 9.27 1.68
CA SER A 101 20.41 9.89 3.02
C SER A 101 21.53 9.31 3.87
N LEU A 102 21.92 8.05 3.68
CA LEU A 102 23.06 7.45 4.40
C LEU A 102 24.41 8.07 3.97
N ILE A 103 24.50 8.53 2.71
CA ILE A 103 25.69 9.17 2.15
C ILE A 103 25.62 10.71 2.32
N ASN A 104 24.58 11.23 3.00
CA ASN A 104 24.30 12.67 3.17
C ASN A 104 24.24 13.47 1.86
N SER A 105 24.00 12.80 0.73
CA SER A 105 23.99 13.42 -0.61
C SER A 105 22.65 13.13 -1.28
N VAL A 106 21.58 13.69 -0.73
CA VAL A 106 20.22 13.53 -1.29
C VAL A 106 19.97 14.61 -2.35
N PRO A 107 19.79 14.24 -3.63
CA PRO A 107 19.45 15.20 -4.68
C PRO A 107 18.11 15.86 -4.38
N ARG A 108 18.04 17.19 -4.59
CA ARG A 108 16.80 17.96 -4.40
C ARG A 108 15.63 17.44 -5.24
N LEU A 109 15.91 16.96 -6.44
CA LEU A 109 14.91 16.35 -7.32
C LEU A 109 14.23 15.15 -6.65
N LEU A 110 14.98 14.35 -5.90
CA LEU A 110 14.47 13.17 -5.22
C LEU A 110 13.61 13.53 -3.99
N VAL A 111 13.99 14.59 -3.27
CA VAL A 111 13.16 15.19 -2.21
C VAL A 111 11.85 15.70 -2.80
N TRP A 112 11.91 16.43 -3.92
CA TRP A 112 10.74 16.95 -4.60
C TRP A 112 9.79 15.84 -5.09
N MET A 113 10.34 14.78 -5.69
CA MET A 113 9.56 13.60 -6.13
C MET A 113 8.81 12.98 -4.95
N ARG A 114 9.50 12.78 -3.81
CA ARG A 114 8.91 12.23 -2.59
C ARG A 114 7.70 13.05 -2.10
N TYR A 115 7.82 14.37 -2.10
CA TYR A 115 6.76 15.27 -1.63
C TYR A 115 5.79 15.75 -2.72
N THR A 116 5.84 15.19 -3.94
CA THR A 116 4.92 15.56 -5.02
C THR A 116 4.18 14.35 -5.58
N PHE A 117 4.83 13.19 -5.68
CA PHE A 117 4.24 11.98 -6.23
C PHE A 117 3.06 11.46 -5.41
N PHE A 118 3.02 11.75 -4.10
CA PHE A 118 1.89 11.36 -3.26
C PHE A 118 0.55 11.94 -3.76
N ILE A 119 0.55 13.07 -4.48
CA ILE A 119 -0.67 13.72 -4.97
C ILE A 119 -1.45 12.78 -5.89
N ILE A 120 -0.76 12.02 -6.75
CA ILE A 120 -1.35 11.08 -7.72
C ILE A 120 -1.32 9.64 -7.19
N LEU A 121 -0.17 9.22 -6.64
CA LEU A 121 0.03 7.83 -6.23
C LEU A 121 -0.80 7.45 -5.00
N TYR A 122 -1.11 8.40 -4.11
CA TYR A 122 -1.88 8.10 -2.91
C TYR A 122 -3.35 7.79 -3.23
N PRO A 123 -4.09 8.63 -4.00
CA PRO A 123 -5.42 8.25 -4.51
C PRO A 123 -5.40 6.97 -5.34
N MET A 124 -4.39 6.78 -6.20
CA MET A 124 -4.28 5.59 -7.05
C MET A 124 -4.08 4.30 -6.24
N GLY A 125 -3.21 4.32 -5.23
CA GLY A 125 -2.98 3.17 -4.35
C GLY A 125 -4.21 2.85 -3.51
N ALA A 126 -4.80 3.87 -2.86
CA ALA A 126 -5.97 3.67 -2.01
C ALA A 126 -7.19 3.17 -2.80
N SER A 127 -7.45 3.75 -3.98
CA SER A 127 -8.53 3.26 -4.86
C SER A 127 -8.23 1.85 -5.39
N GLY A 128 -6.98 1.53 -5.72
CA GLY A 128 -6.57 0.19 -6.14
C GLY A 128 -6.83 -0.87 -5.06
N GLU A 129 -6.48 -0.57 -3.81
CA GLU A 129 -6.75 -1.44 -2.65
C GLU A 129 -8.26 -1.65 -2.46
N VAL A 130 -9.03 -0.56 -2.49
CA VAL A 130 -10.50 -0.59 -2.33
C VAL A 130 -11.17 -1.37 -3.46
N PHE A 131 -10.81 -1.15 -4.73
CA PHE A 131 -11.37 -1.89 -5.86
C PHE A 131 -11.04 -3.38 -5.80
N THR A 132 -9.82 -3.73 -5.39
CA THR A 132 -9.43 -5.13 -5.21
C THR A 132 -10.24 -5.80 -4.10
N MET A 133 -10.47 -5.09 -2.98
CA MET A 133 -11.31 -5.58 -1.89
C MET A 133 -12.78 -5.73 -2.31
N PHE A 134 -13.33 -4.77 -3.05
CA PHE A 134 -14.69 -4.85 -3.58
C PHE A 134 -14.86 -6.03 -4.55
N ALA A 135 -13.89 -6.24 -5.44
CA ALA A 135 -13.90 -7.37 -6.37
C ALA A 135 -13.82 -8.73 -5.65
N ALA A 136 -13.26 -8.77 -4.43
CA ALA A 136 -13.18 -9.97 -3.63
C ALA A 136 -14.50 -10.34 -2.91
N LEU A 137 -15.38 -9.37 -2.65
CA LEU A 137 -16.61 -9.59 -1.87
C LEU A 137 -17.52 -10.70 -2.42
N PRO A 138 -17.78 -10.83 -3.74
CA PRO A 138 -18.64 -11.87 -4.28
C PRO A 138 -18.08 -13.29 -4.04
N GLU A 139 -16.78 -13.49 -4.26
CA GLU A 139 -16.14 -14.79 -4.04
C GLU A 139 -16.10 -15.12 -2.54
N VAL A 140 -15.82 -14.14 -1.68
CA VAL A 140 -15.84 -14.32 -0.22
C VAL A 140 -17.24 -14.69 0.29
N ALA A 141 -18.30 -14.08 -0.25
CA ALA A 141 -19.68 -14.41 0.12
C ALA A 141 -20.06 -15.85 -0.27
N LEU A 142 -19.59 -16.31 -1.44
CA LEU A 142 -19.91 -17.65 -1.97
C LEU A 142 -19.08 -18.75 -1.29
N ARG A 143 -17.76 -18.56 -1.20
CA ARG A 143 -16.82 -19.57 -0.69
C ARG A 143 -16.62 -19.53 0.82
N LYS A 144 -17.18 -18.50 1.49
CA LYS A 144 -17.08 -18.30 2.95
C LYS A 144 -15.64 -18.38 3.46
N HIS A 145 -14.69 -17.85 2.69
CA HIS A 145 -13.28 -17.81 3.09
C HIS A 145 -13.16 -17.15 4.48
N PHE A 146 -12.42 -17.80 5.38
CA PHE A 146 -12.22 -17.36 6.77
C PHE A 146 -13.50 -17.04 7.56
N THR A 147 -14.65 -17.59 7.18
CA THR A 147 -15.90 -17.37 7.92
C THR A 147 -16.16 -18.52 8.88
N ILE A 148 -16.32 -18.20 10.17
CA ILE A 148 -16.67 -19.14 11.22
C ILE A 148 -18.15 -18.93 11.53
N GLU A 149 -18.96 -19.88 11.06
CA GLU A 149 -20.40 -19.90 11.31
C GLU A 149 -20.72 -20.70 12.56
N MET A 150 -21.85 -20.37 13.19
CA MET A 150 -22.38 -21.17 14.30
C MET A 150 -23.03 -22.46 13.76
N PRO A 151 -23.05 -23.54 14.57
CA PRO A 151 -22.49 -23.66 15.91
C PRO A 151 -20.99 -24.07 15.89
N ASN A 152 -20.16 -23.33 16.62
CA ASN A 152 -18.76 -23.67 16.91
C ASN A 152 -18.57 -23.73 18.44
N ALA A 153 -17.65 -24.58 18.93
CA ALA A 153 -17.42 -24.84 20.35
C ALA A 153 -17.15 -23.58 21.20
N ALA A 154 -16.70 -22.48 20.57
CA ALA A 154 -16.43 -21.20 21.22
C ALA A 154 -17.61 -20.20 21.21
N ASN A 155 -18.77 -20.51 20.58
CA ASN A 155 -19.90 -19.57 20.40
C ASN A 155 -19.53 -18.21 19.75
N VAL A 156 -18.43 -18.14 19.01
CA VAL A 156 -17.99 -16.93 18.29
C VAL A 156 -18.34 -17.06 16.81
N THR A 157 -18.89 -15.99 16.22
CA THR A 157 -19.02 -15.85 14.77
C THR A 157 -18.02 -14.83 14.24
N PHE A 158 -17.36 -15.16 13.14
CA PHE A 158 -16.49 -14.23 12.43
C PHE A 158 -16.80 -14.34 10.94
N SER A 159 -17.16 -13.22 10.32
CA SER A 159 -17.44 -13.16 8.89
C SER A 159 -16.39 -12.29 8.22
N PHE A 160 -15.61 -12.91 7.34
CA PHE A 160 -14.59 -12.21 6.57
C PHE A 160 -15.20 -11.17 5.63
N TRP A 161 -16.43 -11.40 5.17
CA TRP A 161 -17.19 -10.43 4.36
C TRP A 161 -17.42 -9.12 5.14
N TRP A 162 -17.93 -9.22 6.37
CA TRP A 162 -18.14 -8.04 7.23
C TRP A 162 -16.83 -7.36 7.62
N TYR A 163 -15.77 -8.13 7.81
CA TYR A 163 -14.43 -7.60 8.03
C TYR A 163 -13.96 -6.74 6.84
N LEU A 164 -14.09 -7.23 5.60
CA LEU A 164 -13.72 -6.46 4.39
C LEU A 164 -14.56 -5.19 4.23
N ILE A 165 -15.87 -5.26 4.49
CA ILE A 165 -16.75 -4.07 4.49
C ILE A 165 -16.29 -3.06 5.54
N GLY A 166 -15.99 -3.50 6.77
CA GLY A 166 -15.46 -2.63 7.81
C GLY A 166 -14.15 -1.95 7.40
N LEU A 167 -13.27 -2.68 6.72
CA LEU A 167 -12.00 -2.15 6.23
C LEU A 167 -12.20 -1.11 5.11
N ILE A 168 -13.09 -1.37 4.16
CA ILE A 168 -13.48 -0.40 3.12
C ILE A 168 -14.09 0.86 3.75
N LEU A 169 -14.96 0.72 4.76
CA LEU A 169 -15.53 1.88 5.45
C LEU A 169 -14.48 2.67 6.22
N PHE A 170 -13.46 2.00 6.78
CA PHE A 170 -12.34 2.66 7.45
C PHE A 170 -11.48 3.50 6.50
N TYR A 171 -11.42 3.16 5.20
CA TYR A 171 -10.74 4.00 4.20
C TYR A 171 -11.39 5.37 4.03
N VAL A 172 -12.71 5.50 4.24
CA VAL A 172 -13.45 6.77 4.05
C VAL A 172 -12.94 7.89 4.98
N PRO A 173 -12.84 7.70 6.31
CA PRO A 173 -12.24 8.70 7.20
C PRO A 173 -10.70 8.66 7.17
N GLY A 174 -10.08 7.48 6.97
CA GLY A 174 -8.63 7.33 7.03
C GLY A 174 -7.89 8.04 5.89
N PHE A 175 -8.46 8.00 4.67
CA PHE A 175 -7.83 8.55 3.48
C PHE A 175 -7.66 10.08 3.53
N PRO A 176 -8.71 10.90 3.76
CA PRO A 176 -8.56 12.36 3.78
C PRO A 176 -7.61 12.84 4.87
N GLN A 177 -7.67 12.25 6.07
CA GLN A 177 -6.83 12.65 7.19
C GLN A 177 -5.34 12.50 6.86
N MET A 178 -4.93 11.34 6.34
CA MET A 178 -3.55 11.09 5.95
C MET A 178 -3.13 11.93 4.73
N TYR A 179 -4.04 12.11 3.77
CA TYR A 179 -3.78 12.89 2.56
C TYR A 179 -3.52 14.36 2.88
N PHE A 180 -4.36 15.01 3.68
CA PHE A 180 -4.16 16.40 4.08
C PHE A 180 -2.92 16.58 4.97
N TYR A 181 -2.62 15.60 5.82
CA TYR A 181 -1.39 15.61 6.62
C TYR A 181 -0.13 15.69 5.73
N MET A 182 -0.09 14.96 4.61
CA MET A 182 1.03 15.01 3.66
C MET A 182 1.20 16.37 2.99
N PHE A 183 0.11 17.10 2.70
CA PHE A 183 0.22 18.49 2.22
C PHE A 183 0.86 19.41 3.26
N GLY A 184 0.53 19.24 4.54
CA GLY A 184 1.18 19.93 5.63
C GLY A 184 2.69 19.65 5.69
N GLN A 185 3.10 18.39 5.52
CA GLN A 185 4.51 18.01 5.47
C GLN A 185 5.23 18.59 4.26
N ARG A 186 4.60 18.55 3.08
CA ARG A 186 5.13 19.15 1.84
C ARG A 186 5.44 20.62 2.04
N LYS A 187 4.51 21.40 2.60
CA LYS A 187 4.71 22.83 2.85
C LYS A 187 5.91 23.05 3.77
N LYS A 188 6.02 22.31 4.87
CA LYS A 188 7.12 22.47 5.84
C LYS A 188 8.51 22.19 5.23
N VAL A 189 8.64 21.14 4.43
CA VAL A 189 9.95 20.73 3.88
C VAL A 189 10.34 21.59 2.69
N LEU A 190 9.43 21.84 1.75
CA LEU A 190 9.75 22.63 0.56
C LEU A 190 9.96 24.11 0.88
N THR A 191 9.28 24.66 1.91
CA THR A 191 9.53 26.04 2.37
C THR A 191 10.90 26.17 3.03
N ARG A 192 11.31 25.23 3.92
CA ARG A 192 12.66 25.26 4.52
C ARG A 192 13.78 25.07 3.49
N ASP A 193 13.57 24.23 2.48
CA ASP A 193 14.53 24.06 1.38
C ASP A 193 14.63 25.31 0.48
N ALA A 194 13.56 26.10 0.38
CA ALA A 194 13.57 27.38 -0.31
C ALA A 194 14.27 28.48 0.51
N GLU A 195 14.07 28.51 1.83
CA GLU A 195 14.75 29.45 2.75
C GLU A 195 16.26 29.21 2.78
N LYS A 196 16.73 27.96 2.84
CA LYS A 196 18.16 27.60 2.71
C LYS A 196 18.82 28.01 1.38
N LYS A 197 18.03 28.44 0.38
CA LYS A 197 18.54 28.93 -0.91
C LYS A 197 18.76 30.45 -0.89
N LEU A 198 18.14 31.16 0.06
CA LEU A 198 18.19 32.62 0.18
C LEU A 198 19.31 33.09 1.12
N GLU A 199 19.83 32.20 1.97
CA GLU A 199 21.07 32.36 2.75
C GLU A 199 22.31 31.94 1.93
#